data_AF-A0A6J1WTR1-F1
#
_entry.id   AF-A0A6J1WTR1-F1
#
_cell.length_a   1.000
_cell.length_b   1.000
_cell.length_c   1.000
_cell.angle_alpha   90.00
_cell.angle_beta   90.00
_cell.angle_gamma   90.00
#
_symmetry.space_group_name_H-M   'P 1'
#
loop_
_entity.id
_entity.type
_entity.pdbx_description
1 polymer ?
#
loop_
_entity_poly.entity_id
_entity_poly.type
_entity_poly.pdbx_seq_one_letter_code
_entity_poly.pdbx_strand_id
1 'polypeptide(L)'
;MYAHNLLATVVVVLICVSLNAKGENCIRDDRGLCIADCPPGTYSYNPSCTEQAMSQRTCRKPQARAIGVFCDYSRCDCAEPKVWDEAAKKCVLIQNCSDQSKITDNGDRV
;
A
#
# COMPACT_ATOMS: atom_id res chain seq x y z
N MET A 1 27.20 -16.27 -36.94
CA MET A 1 27.44 -15.14 -36.01
C MET A 1 26.16 -14.33 -35.72
N TYR A 2 24.99 -14.96 -35.53
CA TYR A 2 23.71 -14.26 -35.22
C TYR A 2 23.01 -14.75 -33.93
N ALA A 3 23.39 -15.93 -33.41
CA ALA A 3 22.72 -16.55 -32.26
C ALA A 3 23.00 -15.85 -30.92
N HIS A 4 24.21 -15.30 -30.72
CA HIS A 4 24.57 -14.60 -29.47
C HIS A 4 23.80 -13.29 -29.27
N ASN A 5 23.52 -12.56 -30.34
CA ASN A 5 22.74 -11.32 -30.27
C ASN A 5 21.25 -11.59 -29.98
N LEU A 6 20.70 -12.68 -30.53
CA LEU A 6 19.31 -13.07 -30.28
C LEU A 6 19.09 -13.45 -28.80
N LEU A 7 20.03 -14.19 -28.22
CA LEU A 7 19.97 -14.59 -26.81
C LEU A 7 20.06 -13.37 -25.87
N ALA A 8 20.97 -12.44 -26.18
CA ALA A 8 21.11 -11.20 -25.40
C ALA A 8 19.84 -10.34 -25.46
N THR A 9 19.21 -10.21 -26.63
CA THR A 9 17.94 -9.47 -26.75
C THR A 9 16.79 -10.11 -25.99
N VAL A 10 16.68 -11.44 -26.00
CA VAL A 10 15.63 -12.17 -25.26
C VAL A 10 15.83 -12.01 -23.75
N VAL A 11 17.08 -12.08 -23.27
CA VAL A 11 17.40 -11.86 -21.86
C VAL A 11 17.10 -10.42 -21.43
N VAL A 12 17.46 -9.42 -22.23
CA VAL A 12 17.15 -8.01 -21.93
C VAL A 12 15.64 -7.77 -21.89
N VAL A 13 14.89 -8.32 -22.84
CA VAL A 13 13.42 -8.21 -22.87
C VAL A 13 12.79 -8.91 -21.66
N LEU A 14 13.26 -10.11 -21.29
CA LEU A 14 12.79 -10.82 -20.09
C LEU A 14 13.09 -10.05 -18.80
N ILE A 15 14.27 -9.44 -18.68
CA ILE A 15 14.64 -8.59 -17.54
C ILE A 15 13.75 -7.34 -17.50
N CYS A 16 13.49 -6.70 -18.65
CA CYS A 16 12.58 -5.56 -18.73
C CYS A 16 11.14 -5.95 -18.34
N VAL A 17 10.62 -7.08 -18.81
CA VAL A 17 9.25 -7.54 -18.47
C VAL A 17 9.14 -7.88 -16.98
N SER A 18 10.15 -8.53 -16.40
CA SER A 18 10.16 -8.86 -14.97
C SER A 18 10.35 -7.64 -14.06
N LEU A 19 11.06 -6.60 -14.50
CA LEU A 19 11.12 -5.30 -13.81
C LEU A 19 9.79 -4.54 -13.80
N ASN A 20 8.97 -4.73 -14.83
CA ASN A 20 7.65 -4.11 -14.95
C ASN A 20 6.53 -4.95 -14.30
N ALA A 21 6.81 -6.18 -13.88
CA ALA A 21 5.91 -7.00 -13.08
C ALA A 21 5.94 -6.58 -11.59
N LYS A 22 5.83 -5.27 -11.32
CA LYS A 22 5.55 -4.79 -9.98
C LYS A 22 4.05 -4.98 -9.79
N GLY A 23 3.66 -5.94 -8.95
CA GLY A 23 2.31 -5.96 -8.42
C GLY A 23 2.03 -4.56 -7.86
N GLU A 24 1.15 -3.83 -8.53
CA GLU A 24 1.02 -2.39 -8.36
C GLU A 24 0.57 -2.12 -6.93
N ASN A 25 1.51 -1.66 -6.09
CA ASN A 25 1.18 -1.12 -4.78
C ASN A 25 0.54 0.25 -5.03
N CYS A 26 -0.75 0.26 -5.37
CA CYS A 26 -1.49 1.47 -5.66
C CYS A 26 -2.95 1.36 -5.24
N ILE A 27 -3.53 2.51 -4.94
CA ILE A 27 -4.95 2.63 -4.60
C ILE A 27 -5.75 2.39 -5.87
N ARG A 28 -6.77 1.53 -5.77
CA ARG A 28 -7.69 1.20 -6.87
C ARG A 28 -9.04 1.92 -6.70
N ASP A 29 -9.63 2.34 -7.82
CA ASP A 29 -11.02 2.82 -7.86
C ASP A 29 -12.03 1.65 -7.87
N ASP A 30 -13.32 1.97 -7.93
CA ASP A 30 -14.45 1.04 -8.01
C ASP A 30 -14.48 0.20 -9.30
N ARG A 31 -13.68 0.56 -10.30
CA ARG A 31 -13.49 -0.21 -11.54
C ARG A 31 -12.21 -1.07 -11.49
N GLY A 32 -11.51 -1.07 -10.35
CA GLY A 32 -10.26 -1.79 -10.16
C GLY A 32 -9.06 -1.12 -10.84
N LEU A 33 -9.19 0.11 -11.33
CA LEU A 33 -8.11 0.85 -11.98
C LEU A 33 -7.20 1.49 -10.95
N CYS A 34 -5.89 1.42 -11.20
CA CYS A 34 -4.88 2.06 -10.38
C CYS A 34 -4.95 3.60 -10.55
N ILE A 35 -5.33 4.32 -9.49
CA ILE A 35 -5.50 5.79 -9.53
C ILE A 35 -4.38 6.56 -8.85
N ALA A 36 -3.65 5.94 -7.92
CA ALA A 36 -2.53 6.57 -7.23
C ALA A 36 -1.57 5.53 -6.64
N ASP A 37 -0.27 5.68 -6.94
CA ASP A 37 0.77 4.85 -6.34
C ASP A 37 0.84 5.03 -4.82
N CYS A 38 1.10 3.94 -4.13
CA CYS A 38 1.32 3.96 -2.70
C CYS A 38 2.68 4.56 -2.36
N PRO A 39 2.77 5.39 -1.30
CA PRO A 39 4.04 5.97 -0.87
C PRO A 39 5.13 4.91 -0.61
N PRO A 40 6.42 5.26 -0.76
CA PRO A 40 7.50 4.32 -0.49
C PRO A 40 7.41 3.70 0.90
N GLY A 41 7.57 2.37 0.98
CA GLY A 41 7.49 1.63 2.24
C GLY A 41 6.06 1.31 2.71
N THR A 42 5.05 1.58 1.88
CA THR A 42 3.68 1.10 2.06
C THR A 42 3.33 0.04 1.01
N TYR A 43 2.22 -0.68 1.21
CA TYR A 43 1.68 -1.65 0.27
C TYR A 43 0.18 -1.43 0.08
N SER A 44 -0.38 -1.91 -1.02
CA SER A 44 -1.83 -1.80 -1.26
C SER A 44 -2.60 -2.79 -0.39
N TYR A 45 -3.50 -2.28 0.44
CA TYR A 45 -4.44 -3.06 1.22
C TYR A 45 -5.83 -3.03 0.57
N ASN A 46 -6.20 -4.15 -0.04
CA ASN A 46 -7.44 -4.32 -0.80
C ASN A 46 -8.12 -5.62 -0.34
N PRO A 47 -8.87 -5.61 0.76
CA PRO A 47 -9.59 -6.80 1.24
C PRO A 47 -10.66 -7.23 0.24
N SER A 48 -10.98 -8.53 0.23
CA SER A 48 -12.05 -9.05 -0.59
C SER A 48 -13.44 -8.68 -0.05
N CYS A 49 -14.47 -8.72 -0.91
CA CYS A 49 -15.89 -8.54 -0.52
C CYS A 49 -16.44 -9.60 0.45
N THR A 50 -15.63 -10.59 0.85
CA THR A 50 -16.03 -11.67 1.76
C THR A 50 -15.32 -11.59 3.10
N GLU A 51 -14.27 -10.80 3.21
CA GLU A 51 -13.44 -10.68 4.41
C GLU A 51 -13.76 -9.39 5.17
N GLN A 52 -13.57 -9.42 6.49
CA GLN A 52 -13.61 -8.19 7.26
C GLN A 52 -12.39 -7.33 6.93
N ALA A 53 -12.63 -6.11 6.48
CA ALA A 53 -11.61 -5.11 6.39
C ALA A 53 -11.11 -4.77 7.79
N MET A 54 -9.80 -4.66 7.91
CA MET A 54 -9.11 -4.23 9.11
C MET A 54 -8.86 -2.73 9.01
N SER A 55 -8.94 -2.02 10.13
CA SER A 55 -8.50 -0.63 10.21
C SER A 55 -6.98 -0.50 10.05
N GLN A 56 -6.55 0.65 9.55
CA GLN A 56 -5.13 0.97 9.46
C GLN A 56 -4.53 1.11 10.86
N ARG A 57 -3.35 0.53 11.06
CA ARG A 57 -2.55 0.72 12.27
C ARG A 57 -1.85 2.07 12.21
N THR A 58 -2.20 2.99 13.10
CA THR A 58 -1.58 4.32 13.20
C THR A 58 -0.85 4.50 14.52
N CYS A 59 -0.04 5.55 14.63
CA CYS A 59 0.58 5.93 15.91
C CYS A 59 -0.43 6.15 17.04
N ARG A 60 -1.66 6.59 16.73
CA ARG A 60 -2.74 6.79 17.72
C ARG A 60 -3.51 5.52 18.02
N LYS A 61 -3.71 4.67 17.01
CA LYS A 61 -4.44 3.40 17.11
C LYS A 61 -3.57 2.29 16.52
N PRO A 62 -2.59 1.77 17.29
CA PRO A 62 -1.57 0.86 16.75
C PRO A 62 -2.08 -0.56 16.52
N GLN A 63 -3.20 -0.93 17.14
CA GLN A 63 -3.83 -2.23 16.95
C GLN A 63 -4.90 -2.14 15.87
N ALA A 64 -4.82 -3.04 14.89
CA ALA A 64 -5.85 -3.17 13.87
C ALA A 64 -7.11 -3.79 14.50
N ARG A 65 -8.25 -3.17 14.26
CA ARG A 65 -9.58 -3.72 14.57
C ARG A 65 -10.37 -3.93 13.28
N ALA A 66 -11.25 -4.91 13.25
CA ALA A 66 -12.20 -5.06 12.16
C ALA A 66 -13.12 -3.84 12.09
N ILE A 67 -13.38 -3.36 10.87
CA ILE A 67 -14.25 -2.20 10.59
C ILE A 67 -15.48 -2.56 9.76
N GLY A 68 -15.63 -3.83 9.37
CA GLY A 68 -16.74 -4.33 8.55
C GLY A 68 -16.28 -4.92 7.23
N VAL A 69 -17.23 -5.41 6.43
CA VAL A 69 -16.98 -5.91 5.07
C VAL A 69 -17.23 -4.76 4.10
N PHE A 70 -16.24 -4.43 3.28
CA PHE A 70 -16.33 -3.37 2.29
C PHE A 70 -15.92 -3.91 0.93
N CYS A 71 -16.80 -3.74 -0.07
CA CYS A 71 -16.44 -3.90 -1.46
C CYS A 71 -15.75 -2.62 -1.96
N ASP A 72 -14.81 -2.78 -2.89
CA ASP A 72 -14.09 -1.66 -3.52
C ASP A 72 -13.29 -0.79 -2.54
N TYR A 73 -12.87 -1.39 -1.42
CA TYR A 73 -12.04 -0.72 -0.44
C TYR A 73 -10.56 -0.90 -0.77
N SER A 74 -9.85 0.20 -0.99
CA SER A 74 -8.42 0.20 -1.25
C SER A 74 -7.74 1.35 -0.53
N ARG A 75 -6.60 1.07 0.12
CA ARG A 75 -5.74 2.07 0.75
C ARG A 75 -4.28 1.61 0.77
N CYS A 76 -3.36 2.49 1.12
CA CYS A 76 -1.98 2.12 1.36
C CYS A 76 -1.73 1.87 2.84
N ASP A 77 -1.16 0.71 3.18
CA ASP A 77 -0.87 0.30 4.56
C ASP A 77 0.63 0.06 4.81
N CYS A 78 1.00 0.09 6.09
CA CYS A 78 2.35 -0.20 6.55
C CYS A 78 2.51 -1.69 6.84
N ALA A 79 3.60 -2.29 6.35
CA ALA A 79 3.97 -3.66 6.69
C ALA A 79 4.25 -3.79 8.20
N GLU A 80 3.86 -4.92 8.79
CA GLU A 80 4.21 -5.21 10.18
C GLU A 80 5.74 -5.27 10.35
N PRO A 81 6.30 -4.76 11.47
CA PRO A 81 5.63 -4.23 12.66
C PRO A 81 5.39 -2.71 12.64
N LYS A 82 5.53 -2.03 11.49
CA LYS A 82 5.42 -0.57 11.40
C LYS A 82 3.97 -0.09 11.46
N VAL A 83 3.76 1.14 11.89
CA VAL A 83 2.49 1.86 11.93
C VAL A 83 2.56 3.14 11.10
N TRP A 84 1.42 3.65 10.64
CA TRP A 84 1.34 4.91 9.92
C TRP A 84 1.42 6.11 10.87
N ASP A 85 2.43 6.95 10.67
CA ASP A 85 2.54 8.25 11.33
C ASP A 85 1.77 9.29 10.52
N GLU A 86 0.63 9.73 11.05
CA GLU A 86 -0.28 10.63 10.37
C GLU A 86 0.28 12.05 10.26
N ALA A 87 1.19 12.43 11.16
CA ALA A 87 1.88 13.72 11.15
C ALA A 87 3.05 13.72 10.17
N ALA A 88 3.87 12.68 10.17
CA ALA A 88 5.02 12.58 9.28
C ALA A 88 4.71 11.98 7.90
N LYS A 89 3.49 11.48 7.69
CA LYS A 89 3.02 10.83 6.45
C LYS A 89 3.94 9.69 5.98
N LYS A 90 4.36 8.84 6.91
CA LYS A 90 5.26 7.71 6.64
C LYS A 90 5.07 6.55 7.61
N CYS A 91 5.50 5.36 7.21
CA CYS A 91 5.54 4.19 8.08
C CYS A 91 6.75 4.23 9.03
N VAL A 92 6.50 4.10 10.33
CA VAL A 92 7.52 4.11 11.39
C VAL A 92 7.30 2.97 12.38
N LEU A 93 8.31 2.65 13.17
CA LEU A 93 8.10 1.83 14.37
C LEU A 93 7.31 2.64 15.40
N ILE A 94 6.51 1.98 16.24
CA ILE A 94 5.67 2.64 17.25
C ILE A 94 6.46 3.59 18.17
N GLN A 95 7.69 3.21 18.52
CA GLN A 95 8.60 4.01 19.36
C GLN A 95 9.14 5.27 18.66
N ASN A 96 8.98 5.37 17.34
CA ASN A 96 9.45 6.49 16.51
C ASN A 96 8.30 7.38 16.01
N CYS A 97 7.13 7.29 16.64
CA CYS A 97 5.99 8.12 16.30
C CYS A 97 6.26 9.60 16.62
N SER A 98 5.94 10.47 15.66
CA SER A 98 6.01 11.92 15.84
C SER A 98 4.88 12.43 16.72
N ASP A 99 4.94 13.70 17.13
CA ASP A 99 3.82 14.34 17.83
C ASP A 99 2.56 14.39 16.94
N GLN A 100 1.48 13.76 17.41
CA GLN A 100 0.20 13.65 16.72
C GLN A 100 -0.80 14.75 17.11
N SER A 101 -0.43 15.70 17.98
CA SER A 101 -1.32 16.71 18.57
C SER A 101 -2.05 17.59 17.53
N LYS A 102 -1.44 17.84 16.37
CA LYS A 102 -1.99 18.71 15.31
C LYS A 102 -2.89 17.99 14.30
N ILE A 103 -3.05 16.67 14.43
CA ILE A 103 -3.84 15.90 13.47
C ILE A 103 -5.30 15.89 13.91
N THR A 104 -6.10 16.77 13.30
CA THR A 104 -7.55 16.78 13.47
C THR A 104 -8.14 15.53 12.84
N ASP A 105 -8.94 14.77 13.59
CA ASP A 105 -9.76 13.71 13.03
C ASP A 105 -10.84 14.36 12.17
N ASN A 106 -10.67 14.34 10.85
CA ASN A 106 -11.64 14.88 9.91
C ASN A 106 -12.62 13.79 9.44
N GLY A 107 -12.82 12.73 10.23
CA GLY A 107 -13.44 11.47 9.82
C GLY A 107 -14.63 11.00 10.64
N ASP A 108 -15.29 11.88 11.41
CA ASP A 108 -16.47 11.51 12.23
C ASP A 108 -17.67 12.44 12.00
N ARG A 109 -17.95 12.75 10.72
CA ARG A 109 -19.22 13.35 10.28
C ARG A 109 -19.59 12.84 8.88
N VAL A 110 -20.36 11.76 8.83
CA VAL A 110 -21.59 11.60 8.04
C VAL A 110 -22.51 10.65 8.80
#